data_AF-A0A659RS32-F1
#
_entry.id   AF-A0A659RS32-F1
#
_cell.length_a   1.000
_cell.length_b   1.000
_cell.length_c   1.000
_cell.angle_alpha   90.00
_cell.angle_beta   90.00
_cell.angle_gamma   90.00
#
_symmetry.space_group_name_H-M   'P 1'
#
loop_
_entity.id
_entity.type
_entity.pdbx_description
1 polymer ?
#
loop_
_entity_poly.entity_id
_entity_poly.type
_entity_poly.pdbx_seq_one_letter_code
_entity_poly.pdbx_strand_id
1 'polypeptide(L)' 'LPPPDALLGQGTQNLFGEWCIADTDLALMINRLALHGDDVPTSLAAYATFQWQRASVQRFIALSSKRSG' A
#
# COMPACT_ATOMS: atom_id res chain seq x y z
N LEU A 1 -3.60 -17.08 15.18
CA LEU A 1 -3.98 -16.20 14.05
C LEU A 1 -3.27 -16.69 12.81
N PRO A 2 -3.87 -16.57 11.60
CA PRO A 2 -3.12 -16.81 10.37
C PRO A 2 -1.94 -15.82 10.27
N PRO A 3 -0.83 -16.20 9.63
CA PRO A 3 0.31 -15.31 9.45
C PRO A 3 -0.11 -14.07 8.64
N PRO A 4 0.55 -12.90 8.84
CA PRO A 4 0.22 -11.65 8.15
C PRO A 4 0.23 -11.77 6.62
N ASP A 5 1.00 -12.73 6.08
CA ASP A 5 1.07 -13.03 4.65
C ASP A 5 -0.20 -13.70 4.09
N ALA A 6 -1.14 -14.12 4.94
CA ALA A 6 -2.40 -14.73 4.50
C ALA A 6 -3.38 -13.73 3.88
N LEU A 7 -3.19 -12.42 4.11
CA LEU A 7 -4.05 -11.35 3.58
C LEU A 7 -3.82 -11.09 2.10
N LEU A 8 -2.57 -11.24 1.63
CA LEU A 8 -2.22 -11.21 0.22
C LEU A 8 -2.09 -12.66 -0.26
N GLY A 9 -3.23 -13.28 -0.59
CA GLY A 9 -3.25 -14.62 -1.16
C GLY A 9 -2.23 -14.70 -2.32
N GLN A 10 -1.26 -15.60 -2.20
CA GLN A 10 -0.21 -15.93 -3.17
C GLN A 10 -0.15 -15.03 -4.43
N GLY A 11 0.45 -13.83 -4.29
CA GLY A 11 0.80 -12.99 -5.43
C GLY A 11 -0.34 -12.23 -6.11
N THR A 12 -1.50 -12.05 -5.47
CA THR A 12 -2.52 -11.15 -6.02
C THR A 12 -2.05 -9.69 -5.97
N GLN A 13 -2.34 -8.94 -7.04
CA GLN A 13 -2.02 -7.51 -7.13
C GLN A 13 -2.98 -6.64 -6.30
N ASN A 14 -4.17 -7.15 -5.97
CA ASN A 14 -5.20 -6.49 -5.17
C ASN A 14 -5.78 -7.47 -4.13
N LEU A 15 -6.37 -6.94 -3.06
CA LEU A 15 -6.93 -7.70 -1.94
C LEU A 15 -8.11 -8.60 -2.33
N PHE A 16 -8.97 -8.13 -3.24
CA PHE A 16 -10.23 -8.81 -3.61
C PHE A 16 -10.32 -9.06 -5.12
N GLY A 17 -9.17 -9.27 -5.77
CA GLY A 17 -9.04 -9.49 -7.21
C GLY A 17 -8.98 -8.18 -7.99
N GLU A 18 -10.09 -7.44 -8.02
CA GLU A 18 -10.13 -6.08 -8.59
C GLU A 18 -9.70 -5.05 -7.56
N TRP A 19 -9.20 -3.91 -8.05
CA TRP A 19 -8.81 -2.81 -7.18
C TRP A 19 -10.04 -2.24 -6.46
N CYS A 20 -9.87 -1.98 -5.17
CA CYS A 20 -10.82 -1.27 -4.32
C CYS A 20 -10.08 -0.25 -3.44
N ILE A 21 -10.83 0.61 -2.75
CA ILE A 21 -10.23 1.63 -1.89
C ILE A 21 -9.39 1.04 -0.74
N ALA A 22 -9.77 -0.14 -0.24
CA ALA A 22 -9.04 -0.82 0.83
C ALA A 22 -7.59 -1.16 0.42
N ASP A 23 -7.33 -1.32 -0.88
CA ASP A 23 -5.97 -1.53 -1.36
C ASP A 23 -5.06 -0.33 -1.08
N THR A 24 -5.61 0.89 -1.24
CA THR A 24 -4.88 2.14 -0.98
C THR A 24 -4.70 2.35 0.52
N ASP A 25 -5.72 2.07 1.32
CA ASP A 25 -5.65 2.21 2.77
C ASP A 25 -4.60 1.26 3.36
N LEU A 26 -4.57 0.01 2.88
CA LEU A 26 -3.56 -0.96 3.29
C LEU A 26 -2.15 -0.53 2.86
N ALA A 27 -1.98 -0.09 1.62
CA ALA A 27 -0.68 0.39 1.13
C ALA A 27 -0.16 1.58 1.94
N LEU A 28 -1.04 2.51 2.33
CA LEU A 28 -0.70 3.63 3.20
C LEU A 28 -0.24 3.14 4.58
N MET A 29 -0.94 2.17 5.18
CA MET A 29 -0.58 1.59 6.47
C MET A 29 0.80 0.92 6.41
N ILE A 30 1.05 0.11 5.37
CA ILE A 30 2.34 -0.56 5.15
C ILE A 30 3.46 0.47 4.96
N ASN A 31 3.24 1.50 4.14
CA ASN A 31 4.22 2.55 3.93
C ASN A 31 4.55 3.30 5.23
N ARG A 32 3.59 3.48 6.14
CA ARG A 32 3.87 4.08 7.46
C ARG A 32 4.82 3.21 8.28
N LEU A 33 4.58 1.91 8.36
CA LEU A 33 5.48 0.98 9.05
C LEU A 33 6.91 1.05 8.47
N ALA A 34 7.02 0.94 7.14
CA ALA A 34 8.31 1.00 6.46
C ALA A 34 9.04 2.33 6.66
N LEU A 35 8.32 3.46 6.57
CA LEU A 35 8.90 4.80 6.77
C LEU A 35 9.35 5.04 8.21
N HIS A 36 8.73 4.37 9.19
CA HIS A 36 9.12 4.44 10.59
C HIS A 36 10.18 3.41 11.00
N GLY A 37 10.67 2.60 10.05
CA GLY A 37 11.76 1.64 10.26
C GLY A 37 11.32 0.30 10.84
N ASP A 38 10.01 0.02 10.84
CA ASP A 38 9.50 -1.30 11.23
C ASP A 38 9.80 -2.34 10.15
N ASP A 39 10.05 -3.58 10.56
CA ASP A 39 10.26 -4.69 9.63
C ASP A 39 8.97 -5.01 8.86
N VAL A 40 9.01 -4.80 7.54
CA VAL A 40 7.92 -5.11 6.62
C VAL A 40 8.35 -6.23 5.68
N PRO A 41 7.60 -7.35 5.61
CA PRO A 41 7.83 -8.42 4.65
C PRO A 41 7.93 -7.89 3.20
N THR A 42 8.86 -8.43 2.42
CA THR A 42 9.13 -7.97 1.05
C THR A 42 7.90 -8.01 0.14
N SER A 43 7.02 -9.01 0.32
CA SER A 43 5.73 -9.12 -0.40
C SER A 43 4.82 -7.93 -0.14
N LEU A 44 4.69 -7.52 1.12
CA LEU A 44 3.87 -6.37 1.53
C LEU A 44 4.48 -5.05 1.05
N ALA A 45 5.81 -4.91 1.09
CA ALA A 45 6.49 -3.74 0.56
C ALA A 45 6.31 -3.59 -0.97
N ALA A 46 6.43 -4.70 -1.71
CA ALA A 46 6.19 -4.73 -3.15
C ALA A 46 4.74 -4.39 -3.50
N TYR A 47 3.79 -4.95 -2.76
CA TYR A 47 2.36 -4.65 -2.89
C TYR A 47 2.07 -3.16 -2.63
N ALA A 48 2.57 -2.61 -1.51
CA ALA A 48 2.36 -1.20 -1.18
C ALA A 48 2.96 -0.28 -2.24
N THR A 49 4.16 -0.59 -2.73
CA THR A 49 4.82 0.14 -3.82
C THR A 49 3.97 0.11 -5.09
N PHE A 50 3.42 -1.05 -5.47
CA PHE A 50 2.55 -1.19 -6.64
C PHE A 50 1.29 -0.32 -6.50
N GLN A 51 0.58 -0.42 -5.38
CA GLN A 51 -0.64 0.38 -5.17
C GLN A 51 -0.35 1.89 -5.08
N TRP A 52 0.85 2.27 -4.63
CA TRP A 52 1.28 3.67 -4.58
C TRP A 52 1.44 4.30 -5.96
N GLN A 53 1.75 3.52 -7.01
CA GLN A 53 1.90 4.03 -8.38
C GLN A 53 0.57 4.39 -9.06
N ARG A 54 -0.58 4.07 -8.44
CA ARG A 54 -1.89 4.36 -9.02
C ARG A 54 -2.08 5.86 -9.24
N ALA A 55 -2.56 6.24 -10.42
CA ALA A 55 -2.71 7.64 -10.81
C ALA A 55 -3.54 8.48 -9.83
N SER A 56 -4.59 7.92 -9.23
CA SER A 56 -5.40 8.59 -8.20
C SER A 56 -4.60 8.88 -6.92
N VAL A 57 -3.74 7.96 -6.50
CA VAL A 57 -2.87 8.09 -5.33
C VAL A 57 -1.78 9.13 -5.60
N GLN A 58 -1.10 9.04 -6.75
CA GLN A 58 -0.10 10.03 -7.15
C GLN A 58 -0.67 11.44 -7.25
N ARG A 59 -1.89 11.59 -7.79
CA ARG A 59 -2.59 12.89 -7.82
C ARG A 59 -2.88 13.41 -6.41
N PHE A 60 -3.31 12.55 -5.49
CA PHE A 60 -3.53 12.93 -4.09
C PHE A 60 -2.24 13.40 -3.41
N ILE A 61 -1.13 12.70 -3.63
CA ILE A 61 0.20 13.08 -3.11
C ILE A 61 0.59 14.46 -3.66
N ALA A 62 0.51 14.67 -4.98
CA ALA A 62 0.85 15.94 -5.60
C ALA A 62 0.00 17.12 -5.09
N LEU A 63 -1.29 16.89 -4.81
CA LEU A 63 -2.18 17.88 -4.20
C LEU A 63 -1.80 18.17 -2.74
N SER A 64 -1.39 17.14 -1.99
CA SER A 64 -1.00 17.28 -0.59
C SER A 64 0.32 18.04 -0.45
N SER A 65 1.32 17.73 -1.30
CA SER A 65 2.60 18.47 -1.34
C SER A 65 2.41 19.95 -1.68
N LYS A 66 1.45 20.30 -2.54
CA LYS A 66 1.12 21.70 -2.86
C LYS A 66 0.47 22.47 -1.72
N ARG A 67 -0.14 21.79 -0.75
CA ARG A 67 -0.79 22.42 0.42
C ARG A 67 0.17 22.64 1.58
N SER A 68 1.30 21.94 1.61
CA SER A 68 2.31 22.04 2.65
C SER A 68 3.43 23.05 2.35
N GLY A 69 3.38 23.70 1.18
CA GLY A 69 4.23 24.84 0.82
C GLY A 69 3.45 26.14 0.90
#